data_AF-A0A3D1CXT0-F1
#
_entry.id   AF-A0A3D1CXT0-F1
#
_cell.length_a   1.000
_cell.length_b   1.000
_cell.length_c   1.000
_cell.angle_alpha   90.00
_cell.angle_beta   90.00
_cell.angle_gamma   90.00
#
_symmetry.space_group_name_H-M   'P 1'
#
loop_
_entity.id
_entity.type
_entity.pdbx_description
1 polymer ?
#
loop_
_entity_poly.entity_id
_entity_poly.type
_entity_poly.pdbx_seq_one_letter_code
_entity_poly.pdbx_strand_id
1 'polypeptide(L)'
;MDSKLTLKLDTRVINKAKKYASSKKVSLSRLIENYLDSITSQEIGDFEISPFVRSISTGKSIPADIDYKTDYTEYIEKKYQ
;
A
#
# COMPACT_ATOMS: atom_id res chain seq x y z
N MET A 1 8.08 20.49 -12.93
CA MET A 1 7.51 21.82 -13.19
C MET A 1 6.52 22.08 -12.09
N ASP A 2 6.64 23.19 -11.37
CA ASP A 2 5.80 23.46 -10.21
C ASP A 2 4.66 24.38 -10.60
N SER A 3 3.43 24.04 -10.21
CA SER A 3 2.25 24.84 -10.48
C SER A 3 1.45 25.10 -9.21
N LYS A 4 0.71 26.22 -9.17
CA LYS A 4 -0.12 26.58 -8.02
C LYS A 4 -1.53 26.01 -8.20
N LEU A 5 -1.90 25.08 -7.33
CA LEU A 5 -3.26 24.54 -7.24
C LEU A 5 -4.09 25.35 -6.23
N THR A 6 -5.21 25.92 -6.67
CA THR A 6 -6.16 26.65 -5.79
C THR A 6 -7.44 25.83 -5.67
N LEU A 7 -7.78 25.41 -4.45
CA LEU A 7 -8.95 24.58 -4.15
C LEU A 7 -9.96 25.34 -3.28
N LYS A 8 -11.25 25.20 -3.57
CA LYS A 8 -12.32 25.68 -2.69
C LYS A 8 -12.68 24.57 -1.70
N LEU A 9 -12.43 24.80 -0.42
CA LEU A 9 -12.64 23.85 0.66
C LEU A 9 -13.36 24.54 1.82
N ASP A 10 -14.01 23.75 2.67
CA ASP A 10 -14.59 24.24 3.91
C ASP A 10 -13.49 24.79 4.86
N THR A 11 -13.69 25.98 5.40
CA THR A 11 -12.75 26.66 6.32
C THR A 11 -12.40 25.80 7.54
N ARG A 12 -13.36 25.02 8.07
CA ARG A 12 -13.15 24.10 9.19
C ARG A 12 -12.18 22.98 8.82
N VAL A 13 -12.25 22.48 7.59
CA VAL A 13 -11.34 21.45 7.07
C VAL A 13 -9.93 22.03 6.91
N ILE A 14 -9.80 23.24 6.36
CA ILE A 14 -8.51 23.93 6.23
C ILE A 14 -7.83 24.10 7.60
N ASN A 15 -8.59 24.51 8.62
CA ASN A 15 -8.06 24.71 9.97
C ASN A 15 -7.59 23.40 10.62
N LYS A 16 -8.37 22.32 10.47
CA LYS A 16 -7.97 20.99 10.96
C LYS A 16 -6.71 20.50 10.25
N ALA A 17 -6.63 20.64 8.93
CA ALA A 17 -5.48 20.23 8.14
C ALA A 17 -4.22 21.03 8.50
N LYS A 18 -4.32 22.35 8.70
CA LYS A 18 -3.20 23.19 9.17
C LYS A 18 -2.70 22.75 10.54
N LYS A 19 -3.59 22.46 11.49
CA LYS A 19 -3.23 21.98 12.82
C LYS A 19 -2.50 20.63 12.76
N TYR A 20 -2.98 19.72 11.91
CA TYR A 20 -2.34 18.42 11.69
C TYR A 20 -0.95 18.56 11.04
N ALA A 21 -0.83 19.37 10.00
CA ALA A 21 0.45 19.61 9.32
C ALA A 21 1.48 20.21 10.29
N SER A 22 1.07 21.19 11.10
CA SER A 22 1.91 21.80 12.12
C SER A 22 2.36 20.81 13.20
N SER A 23 1.46 19.95 13.70
CA SER A 23 1.83 18.94 14.72
C SER A 23 2.80 17.88 14.18
N LYS A 24 2.76 17.62 12.87
CA LYS A 24 3.69 16.73 12.16
C LYS A 24 4.93 17.45 11.61
N LYS A 25 5.10 18.75 11.88
CA LYS A 25 6.22 19.59 11.38
C LYS A 25 6.36 19.56 9.85
N VAL A 26 5.25 19.47 9.13
CA VAL A 26 5.19 19.50 7.67
C VAL A 26 4.36 20.69 7.18
N SER A 27 4.63 21.18 5.97
CA SER A 27 3.78 22.20 5.35
C SER A 27 2.47 21.57 4.84
N LEU A 28 1.41 22.37 4.80
CA LEU A 28 0.12 21.92 4.25
C LEU A 28 0.22 21.57 2.76
N SER A 29 1.03 22.32 2.00
CA SER A 29 1.27 22.02 0.58
C SER A 29 1.92 20.65 0.40
N ARG A 30 2.97 20.36 1.16
CA ARG A 30 3.68 19.07 1.09
C ARG A 30 2.80 17.91 1.55
N LEU A 31 1.93 18.14 2.54
CA LEU A 31 0.96 17.13 2.98
C LEU A 31 -0.02 16.77 1.85
N ILE A 32 -0.56 17.77 1.15
CA ILE A 32 -1.52 17.56 0.06
C ILE A 32 -0.82 16.97 -1.17
N GLU A 33 0.36 17.46 -1.52
CA GLU A 33 1.19 16.92 -2.59
C GLU A 33 1.44 15.42 -2.39
N ASN A 34 1.94 15.03 -1.22
CA ASN A 34 2.18 13.62 -0.90
C ASN A 34 0.89 12.78 -0.94
N TYR A 35 -0.24 13.33 -0.50
CA TYR A 35 -1.51 12.61 -0.54
C TYR A 35 -1.99 12.39 -1.98
N LEU A 36 -1.95 13.44 -2.81
CA LEU A 36 -2.30 13.36 -4.22
C LEU A 36 -1.38 12.37 -4.94
N ASP A 37 -0.08 12.48 -4.71
CA ASP A 37 0.91 11.56 -5.27
C ASP A 37 0.65 10.12 -4.85
N SER A 38 0.32 9.88 -3.58
CA SER A 38 0.00 8.53 -3.08
C SER A 38 -1.23 7.90 -3.74
N ILE A 39 -2.24 8.68 -4.13
CA ILE A 39 -3.46 8.15 -4.76
C ILE A 39 -3.35 8.08 -6.28
N THR A 40 -2.52 8.92 -6.91
CA THR A 40 -2.31 8.91 -8.37
C THR A 40 -1.14 8.03 -8.80
N SER A 41 -0.19 7.73 -7.90
CA SER A 41 0.97 6.88 -8.20
C SER A 41 0.59 5.44 -8.59
N GLN A 42 -0.61 4.98 -8.24
CA GLN A 42 -1.12 3.66 -8.63
C GLN A 42 -1.88 3.66 -9.97
N GLU A 43 -2.21 4.82 -10.54
CA GLU A 43 -2.93 4.87 -11.83
C GLU A 43 -2.00 4.88 -13.05
N ILE A 44 -0.67 4.88 -12.84
CA ILE A 44 0.31 4.79 -13.92
C ILE A 44 0.86 3.37 -13.96
N GLY A 45 0.14 2.52 -14.68
CA GLY A 45 0.59 1.22 -15.14
C GLY A 45 0.20 0.10 -14.18
N ASP A 46 -0.40 -0.94 -14.74
CA ASP A 46 -0.25 -2.29 -14.22
C ASP A 46 1.16 -2.42 -13.66
N PHE A 47 1.28 -2.61 -12.34
CA PHE A 47 2.55 -2.97 -11.75
C PHE A 47 3.05 -4.16 -12.58
N GLU A 48 4.13 -3.98 -13.36
CA GLU A 48 4.72 -5.08 -14.12
C GLU A 48 5.33 -6.05 -13.10
N ILE A 49 4.46 -6.86 -12.53
CA ILE A 49 4.82 -8.01 -11.73
C ILE A 49 5.62 -8.88 -12.69
N SER A 50 6.89 -9.11 -12.36
CA SER A 50 7.76 -9.97 -13.17
C SER A 50 7.02 -11.26 -13.54
N PRO A 51 7.22 -11.83 -14.74
CA PRO A 51 6.57 -13.09 -15.14
C PRO A 51 6.72 -14.20 -14.08
N PHE A 52 7.83 -14.19 -13.34
CA PHE A 52 8.09 -15.06 -12.20
C PHE A 52 7.16 -14.82 -11.00
N VAL A 53 6.98 -13.58 -10.56
CA VAL A 53 6.07 -13.28 -9.44
C VAL A 53 4.61 -13.54 -9.84
N ARG A 54 4.26 -13.29 -11.10
CA ARG A 54 2.94 -13.65 -11.65
C ARG A 54 2.72 -15.16 -11.62
N SER A 55 3.71 -15.97 -12.02
CA SER A 55 3.58 -17.43 -12.01
C SER A 55 3.43 -18.03 -10.60
N ILE A 56 3.95 -17.36 -9.56
CA ILE A 56 3.70 -17.75 -8.16
C ILE A 56 2.21 -17.59 -7.82
N SER A 57 1.60 -16.47 -8.21
CA SER A 57 0.17 -16.21 -7.95
C SER A 57 -0.78 -17.13 -8.72
N THR A 58 -0.38 -17.58 -9.91
CA THR A 58 -1.11 -18.57 -10.71
C THR A 58 -0.77 -20.01 -10.36
N GLY A 59 0.11 -20.23 -9.36
CA GLY A 59 0.47 -21.55 -8.86
C GLY A 59 -0.69 -22.25 -8.16
N LYS A 60 -0.45 -23.51 -7.74
CA LYS A 60 -1.46 -24.36 -7.06
C LYS A 60 -2.22 -23.55 -6.01
N SER A 61 -3.54 -23.46 -6.19
CA SER A 61 -4.44 -22.86 -5.21
C SER A 61 -4.26 -23.56 -3.87
N ILE A 62 -3.99 -22.77 -2.82
CA ILE A 62 -3.94 -23.28 -1.45
C ILE A 62 -5.39 -23.57 -1.05
N PRO A 63 -5.72 -24.79 -0.59
CA PRO A 63 -7.05 -25.09 -0.06
C PRO A 63 -7.43 -24.09 1.03
N ALA A 64 -8.70 -23.68 1.08
CA ALA A 64 -9.15 -22.75 2.12
C ALA A 64 -9.07 -23.33 3.55
N ASP A 65 -8.93 -24.65 3.65
CA ASP A 65 -8.92 -25.43 4.89
C ASP A 65 -7.56 -26.10 5.16
N ILE A 66 -6.44 -25.38 4.88
CA ILE A 66 -5.12 -25.92 5.27
C ILE A 66 -4.85 -25.70 6.76
N ASP A 67 -4.50 -26.77 7.47
CA ASP A 67 -3.83 -26.67 8.76
C ASP A 67 -2.31 -26.65 8.54
N TYR A 68 -1.81 -25.48 8.15
CA TYR A 68 -0.40 -25.26 7.82
C TYR A 68 0.58 -25.69 8.92
N LYS A 69 0.13 -25.73 10.18
CA LYS A 69 0.99 -26.11 11.31
C LYS A 69 1.21 -27.60 11.32
N THR A 70 0.13 -28.37 11.21
CA THR A 70 0.17 -29.83 11.23
C THR A 70 0.91 -30.37 10.01
N ASP A 71 0.59 -29.86 8.82
CA ASP A 71 1.25 -30.25 7.56
C ASP A 71 2.77 -29.95 7.59
N TYR A 72 3.17 -28.83 8.19
CA TYR A 72 4.58 -28.46 8.31
C TYR A 72 5.32 -29.37 9.28
N THR A 73 4.71 -29.71 10.41
CA THR A 73 5.30 -30.62 11.39
C THR A 73 5.49 -32.01 10.79
N GLU A 74 4.48 -32.58 10.15
CA GLU A 74 4.59 -33.89 9.47
C GLU A 74 5.67 -33.89 8.38
N TYR A 75 5.78 -32.80 7.60
CA TYR A 75 6.80 -32.66 6.58
C TYR A 75 8.23 -32.67 7.17
N ILE A 76 8.45 -31.94 8.26
CA ILE A 76 9.75 -31.88 8.93
C ILE A 76 10.11 -33.23 9.55
N GLU A 77 9.16 -33.90 10.20
CA GLU A 77 9.36 -35.24 10.77
C GLU A 77 9.75 -36.24 9.68
N LYS A 78 9.06 -36.23 8.54
CA LYS A 78 9.37 -37.10 7.40
C LYS A 78 10.70 -36.77 6.73
N LYS A 79 11.11 -35.50 6.71
CA LYS A 79 12.36 -35.05 6.08
C LYS A 79 13.60 -35.47 6.89
N TYR A 80 13.48 -35.52 8.21
CA TYR A 80 14.57 -35.86 9.12
C TYR A 80 14.47 -37.29 9.71
N GLN A 81 13.54 -38.10 9.18
CA GLN A 81 13.55 -39.56 9.27
C GLN A 81 14.51 -40.15 8.24
#